data_AF-A0A0L8HAE0-F1
#
_entry.id   AF-A0A0L8HAE0-F1
#
_cell.length_a   1.000
_cell.length_b   1.000
_cell.length_c   1.000
_cell.angle_alpha   90.00
_cell.angle_beta   90.00
_cell.angle_gamma   90.00
#
_symmetry.space_group_name_H-M   'P 1'
#
loop_
_entity.id
_entity.type
_entity.pdbx_description
1 polymer ?
#
loop_
_entity_poly.entity_id
_entity_poly.type
_entity_poly.pdbx_seq_one_letter_code
_entity_poly.pdbx_strand_id
1 'polypeptide(L)'
;MYSFSVNKIIRKANIHVITFSVLLFQMCLGSNVTFREYYGTRIHPSETGIPEADKLNKMSNIRSQIECFSFCMANSECGMTIYSNSDKVCILRKIKQLPSSTSFIDIPANSIYTMLQAPECPTSAGYTYSPEFRLCFQISSEKASWNHAADICNEDRGQLIHMKNIEIMYYIQDKLNQWSDVNFYFGLSKDINKNVFVWQNGEVPTFDFWMEDRPDNHGGNQDCGLLDKRSNHSWNDELCNLATGERYICEIVVR
;
A
#
# COMPACT_ATOMS: atom_id res chain seq x y z
N MET A 1 3.65 20.61 -14.69
CA MET A 1 2.72 20.36 -15.81
C MET A 1 3.01 18.95 -16.31
N TYR A 2 2.31 17.95 -15.78
CA TYR A 2 2.41 16.56 -16.26
C TYR A 2 0.99 16.04 -16.50
N SER A 3 0.76 15.61 -17.74
CA SER A 3 -0.49 15.07 -18.25
C SER A 3 -0.41 13.55 -18.18
N PHE A 4 -1.31 12.90 -17.47
CA PHE A 4 -1.50 11.45 -17.55
C PHE A 4 -2.81 11.14 -18.26
N SER A 5 -2.69 10.40 -19.37
CA SER A 5 -3.80 9.88 -20.17
C SER A 5 -4.36 8.62 -19.51
N VAL A 6 -5.63 8.65 -19.10
CA VAL A 6 -6.35 7.48 -18.58
C VAL A 6 -6.97 6.74 -19.77
N ASN A 7 -6.30 5.68 -20.21
CA ASN A 7 -6.85 4.79 -21.21
C ASN A 7 -7.90 3.87 -20.58
N LYS A 8 -9.16 4.25 -20.82
CA LYS A 8 -10.41 3.46 -20.94
C LYS A 8 -11.54 4.01 -20.07
N ILE A 9 -11.93 5.24 -20.40
CA ILE A 9 -13.22 5.84 -20.06
C ILE A 9 -14.31 5.06 -20.82
N ILE A 10 -15.24 4.39 -20.12
CA ILE A 10 -16.51 4.05 -20.75
C ILE A 10 -17.22 5.39 -21.00
N ARG A 11 -17.10 5.89 -22.23
CA ARG A 11 -17.75 7.11 -22.69
C ARG A 11 -19.26 6.97 -22.52
N LYS A 12 -19.81 7.56 -21.46
CA LYS A 12 -21.02 8.38 -21.58
C LYS A 12 -20.57 9.83 -21.44
N ALA A 13 -20.82 10.60 -22.49
CA ALA A 13 -20.17 11.86 -22.77
C ALA A 13 -20.32 12.88 -21.61
N ASN A 14 -19.21 13.55 -21.27
CA ASN A 14 -19.10 14.84 -20.57
C ASN A 14 -19.12 14.89 -19.02
N ILE A 15 -18.95 13.77 -18.32
CA ILE A 15 -18.80 13.78 -16.85
C ILE A 15 -17.33 13.61 -16.47
N HIS A 16 -16.81 14.53 -15.63
CA HIS A 16 -15.47 14.44 -15.05
C HIS A 16 -15.58 14.32 -13.51
N VAL A 17 -15.01 13.24 -12.96
CA VAL A 17 -15.03 12.94 -11.51
C VAL A 17 -13.64 13.20 -10.93
N ILE A 18 -13.55 13.89 -9.79
CA ILE A 18 -12.32 14.10 -9.02
C ILE A 18 -12.56 13.76 -7.55
N THR A 19 -11.81 12.80 -7.05
CA THR A 19 -11.73 12.39 -5.64
C THR A 19 -10.73 13.27 -4.88
N PHE A 20 -11.15 13.86 -3.75
CA PHE A 20 -10.33 14.76 -2.90
C PHE A 20 -9.14 14.01 -2.26
N SER A 21 -9.31 12.73 -1.97
CA SER A 21 -8.27 11.80 -1.52
C SER A 21 -7.29 11.35 -2.62
N VAL A 22 -7.33 11.90 -3.84
CA VAL A 22 -6.37 11.55 -4.90
C VAL A 22 -5.24 12.57 -5.00
N LEU A 23 -5.51 13.87 -4.87
CA LEU A 23 -4.48 14.92 -4.98
C LEU A 23 -3.71 15.17 -3.68
N LEU A 24 -4.40 15.26 -2.53
CA LEU A 24 -3.73 15.44 -1.23
C LEU A 24 -2.95 14.19 -0.79
N PHE A 25 -3.44 12.99 -1.12
CA PHE A 25 -2.76 11.72 -0.79
C PHE A 25 -1.56 11.45 -1.72
N GLN A 26 -1.66 11.74 -3.03
CA GLN A 26 -0.49 11.70 -3.93
C GLN A 26 0.59 12.70 -3.53
N MET A 27 0.21 13.89 -3.05
CA MET A 27 1.15 14.94 -2.62
C MET A 27 1.72 14.70 -1.21
N CYS A 28 0.97 14.07 -0.29
CA CYS A 28 1.42 13.86 1.09
C CYS A 28 2.05 12.47 1.37
N LEU A 29 1.79 11.43 0.56
CA LEU A 29 2.14 10.05 0.94
C LEU A 29 2.99 9.26 -0.06
N GLY A 30 3.29 9.80 -1.25
CA GLY A 30 4.06 9.05 -2.26
C GLY A 30 3.45 7.68 -2.64
N SER A 31 2.16 7.46 -2.36
CA SER A 31 1.53 6.15 -2.31
C SER A 31 0.80 5.78 -3.62
N ASN A 32 1.11 4.60 -4.16
CA ASN A 32 0.49 4.00 -5.35
C ASN A 32 -0.77 3.22 -5.02
N VAL A 33 -1.76 3.92 -4.46
CA VAL A 33 -3.13 3.40 -4.45
C VAL A 33 -3.72 3.61 -5.84
N THR A 34 -4.06 2.53 -6.54
CA THR A 34 -4.84 2.63 -7.77
C THR A 34 -6.32 2.69 -7.41
N PHE A 35 -6.94 3.84 -7.66
CA PHE A 35 -8.37 3.99 -7.49
C PHE A 35 -9.06 3.51 -8.76
N ARG A 36 -9.88 2.46 -8.64
CA ARG A 36 -10.72 1.99 -9.75
C ARG A 36 -12.17 2.32 -9.45
N GLU A 37 -12.76 3.16 -10.30
CA GLU A 37 -14.18 3.45 -10.25
C GLU A 37 -14.94 2.29 -10.87
N TYR A 38 -15.85 1.70 -10.10
CA TYR A 38 -16.74 0.66 -10.61
C TYR A 38 -18.15 1.24 -10.71
N TYR A 39 -18.75 1.11 -11.90
CA TYR A 39 -20.18 1.27 -12.07
C TYR A 39 -20.81 -0.09 -11.81
N GLY A 40 -21.65 -0.22 -10.80
CA GLY A 40 -22.38 -1.46 -10.55
C GLY A 40 -23.34 -1.76 -11.71
N THR A 41 -22.94 -2.63 -12.64
CA THR A 41 -23.77 -3.01 -13.78
C THR A 41 -24.57 -4.27 -13.44
N ARG A 42 -25.76 -4.09 -12.87
CA ARG A 42 -26.89 -4.97 -13.21
C ARG A 42 -28.11 -4.08 -13.47
N ILE A 43 -28.60 -4.16 -14.70
CA ILE A 43 -29.86 -3.59 -15.24
C ILE A 43 -29.72 -2.19 -15.88
N HIS A 44 -30.53 -1.99 -16.93
CA HIS A 44 -30.57 -0.88 -17.88
C HIS A 44 -30.54 0.52 -17.25
N PRO A 45 -29.91 1.51 -17.92
CA PRO A 45 -29.79 2.86 -17.42
C PRO A 45 -31.11 3.63 -17.60
N SER A 46 -31.88 3.78 -16.53
CA SER A 46 -32.78 4.91 -16.37
C SER A 46 -32.21 5.83 -15.29
N GLU A 47 -31.78 7.01 -15.72
CA GLU A 47 -31.58 8.26 -14.96
C GLU A 47 -30.79 8.17 -13.63
N THR A 48 -29.49 8.48 -13.72
CA THR A 48 -28.67 9.20 -12.72
C THR A 48 -29.00 8.97 -11.23
N GLY A 49 -28.96 7.73 -10.74
CA GLY A 49 -29.34 7.42 -9.36
C GLY A 49 -28.18 7.42 -8.36
N ILE A 50 -27.46 8.53 -8.18
CA ILE A 50 -26.52 8.66 -7.04
C ILE A 50 -27.33 8.57 -5.73
N PRO A 51 -26.99 7.70 -4.76
CA PRO A 51 -27.68 7.61 -3.46
C PRO A 51 -27.68 8.96 -2.72
N GLU A 52 -28.86 9.43 -2.30
CA GLU A 52 -29.01 10.72 -1.59
C GLU A 52 -28.23 10.77 -0.28
N ALA A 53 -28.09 9.65 0.43
CA ALA A 53 -27.39 9.58 1.71
C ALA A 53 -25.88 9.89 1.64
N ASP A 54 -25.29 9.82 0.44
CA ASP A 54 -23.86 10.10 0.22
C ASP A 54 -23.60 11.50 -0.35
N LYS A 55 -24.66 12.23 -0.71
CA LYS A 55 -24.58 13.60 -1.22
C LYS A 55 -24.50 14.56 -0.04
N LEU A 56 -23.37 15.25 0.08
CA LEU A 56 -23.22 16.34 1.03
C LEU A 56 -23.93 17.59 0.53
N ASN A 57 -23.72 17.90 -0.74
CA ASN A 57 -24.29 19.08 -1.36
C ASN A 57 -24.37 18.90 -2.87
N LYS A 58 -25.37 19.50 -3.50
CA LYS A 58 -25.51 19.61 -4.95
C LYS A 58 -25.68 21.08 -5.30
N MET A 59 -24.74 21.61 -6.08
CA MET A 59 -24.72 22.99 -6.54
C MET A 59 -24.90 23.05 -8.05
N SER A 60 -25.64 24.04 -8.53
CA SER A 60 -25.81 24.35 -9.95
C SER A 60 -25.03 25.62 -10.33
N ASN A 61 -24.90 25.87 -11.63
CA ASN A 61 -24.18 27.02 -12.20
C ASN A 61 -22.69 27.10 -11.82
N ILE A 62 -22.06 25.96 -11.54
CA ILE A 62 -20.64 25.89 -11.24
C ILE A 62 -19.85 26.02 -12.55
N ARG A 63 -18.94 26.99 -12.61
CA ARG A 63 -18.26 27.43 -13.82
C ARG A 63 -17.18 26.47 -14.27
N SER A 64 -16.57 25.77 -13.30
CA SER A 64 -15.47 24.86 -13.57
C SER A 64 -15.36 23.75 -12.55
N GLN A 65 -14.62 22.72 -12.94
CA GLN A 65 -14.21 21.65 -12.05
C GLN A 65 -13.38 22.16 -10.86
N ILE A 66 -12.56 23.20 -11.06
CA ILE A 66 -11.74 23.83 -10.00
C ILE A 66 -12.64 24.51 -8.96
N GLU A 67 -13.69 25.19 -9.42
CA GLU A 67 -14.67 25.82 -8.53
C GLU A 67 -15.45 24.74 -7.75
N CYS A 68 -15.88 23.66 -8.41
CA CYS A 68 -16.48 22.51 -7.75
C CYS A 68 -15.56 21.92 -6.67
N PHE A 69 -14.28 21.79 -6.99
CA PHE A 69 -13.25 21.31 -6.07
C PHE A 69 -13.05 22.24 -4.88
N SER A 70 -13.03 23.56 -5.08
CA SER A 70 -12.89 24.52 -3.97
C SER A 70 -14.00 24.42 -2.93
N PHE A 71 -15.23 24.09 -3.35
CA PHE A 71 -16.34 23.86 -2.42
C PHE A 71 -16.17 22.60 -1.58
N CYS A 72 -15.53 21.56 -2.13
CA CYS A 72 -15.19 20.36 -1.35
C CYS A 72 -14.12 20.66 -0.31
N MET A 73 -13.10 21.46 -0.66
CA MET A 73 -12.04 21.83 0.30
C MET A 73 -12.57 22.63 1.49
N ALA A 74 -13.63 23.41 1.28
CA ALA A 74 -14.30 24.17 2.33
C ALA A 74 -15.25 23.31 3.19
N ASN A 75 -15.44 22.03 2.87
CA ASN A 75 -16.35 21.13 3.56
C ASN A 75 -15.56 19.96 4.18
N SER A 76 -15.45 19.93 5.51
CA SER A 76 -14.66 18.94 6.26
C SER A 76 -15.11 17.49 6.08
N GLU A 77 -16.35 17.26 5.64
CA GLU A 77 -16.89 15.92 5.41
C GLU A 77 -16.70 15.47 3.95
N CYS A 78 -16.29 16.38 3.06
CA CYS A 78 -16.15 16.12 1.64
C CYS A 78 -14.86 15.38 1.32
N GLY A 79 -15.00 14.19 0.73
CA GLY A 79 -13.89 13.39 0.23
C GLY A 79 -13.92 13.19 -1.29
N MET A 80 -14.99 13.59 -1.98
CA MET A 80 -15.13 13.40 -3.42
C MET A 80 -16.03 14.44 -4.07
N THR A 81 -15.72 14.80 -5.33
CA THR A 81 -16.53 15.69 -6.16
C THR A 81 -16.89 15.06 -7.50
N ILE A 82 -18.11 15.31 -7.96
CA ILE A 82 -18.55 14.99 -9.33
C ILE A 82 -18.94 16.31 -9.99
N TYR A 83 -18.30 16.65 -11.12
CA TYR A 83 -18.61 17.84 -11.89
C TYR A 83 -19.12 17.46 -13.29
N SER A 84 -20.34 17.90 -13.61
CA SER A 84 -20.89 17.83 -14.96
C SER A 84 -20.58 19.13 -15.70
N ASN A 85 -19.78 19.04 -16.76
CA ASN A 85 -19.44 20.23 -17.55
C ASN A 85 -20.60 20.70 -18.44
N SER A 86 -21.47 19.77 -18.88
CA SER A 86 -22.66 20.09 -19.67
C SER A 86 -23.71 20.80 -18.82
N ASP A 87 -23.96 20.29 -17.62
CA ASP A 87 -25.08 20.75 -16.79
C ASP A 87 -24.65 21.83 -15.80
N LYS A 88 -23.35 22.13 -15.73
CA LYS A 88 -22.75 23.05 -14.74
C LYS A 88 -23.14 22.68 -13.31
N VAL A 89 -23.24 21.38 -13.04
CA VAL A 89 -23.61 20.83 -11.72
C VAL A 89 -22.37 20.28 -11.03
N CYS A 90 -22.23 20.61 -9.74
CA CYS A 90 -21.24 20.03 -8.84
C CYS A 90 -21.94 19.25 -7.72
N ILE A 91 -21.44 18.07 -7.41
CA ILE A 91 -21.93 17.24 -6.30
C ILE A 91 -20.76 16.95 -5.38
N LEU A 92 -20.88 17.33 -4.12
CA LEU A 92 -19.95 17.02 -3.04
C LEU A 92 -20.39 15.73 -2.34
N ARG A 93 -19.44 14.87 -1.97
CA ARG A 93 -19.73 13.55 -1.37
C ARG A 93 -18.78 13.22 -0.23
N LYS A 94 -19.28 12.44 0.74
CA LYS A 94 -18.45 11.76 1.73
C LYS A 94 -17.71 10.59 1.07
N ILE A 95 -16.51 10.27 1.56
CA ILE A 95 -15.93 8.94 1.36
C ILE A 95 -16.47 8.04 2.46
N LYS A 96 -17.22 7.01 2.11
CA LYS A 96 -17.55 5.93 3.05
C LYS A 96 -16.41 4.93 3.06
N GLN A 97 -15.77 4.77 4.22
CA GLN A 97 -14.93 3.60 4.47
C GLN A 97 -15.86 2.39 4.56
N LEU A 98 -15.65 1.43 3.68
CA LEU A 98 -16.38 0.17 3.72
C LEU A 98 -15.83 -0.69 4.88
N PRO A 99 -16.67 -1.45 5.59
CA PRO A 99 -16.21 -2.35 6.64
C PRO A 99 -15.25 -3.40 6.07
N SER A 100 -14.29 -3.83 6.90
CA SER A 100 -13.26 -4.80 6.55
C SER A 100 -13.83 -6.16 6.12
N SER A 101 -13.59 -6.51 4.85
CA SER A 101 -13.53 -7.81 4.13
C SER A 101 -14.34 -9.05 4.53
N THR A 102 -15.28 -8.99 5.48
CA THR A 102 -16.03 -10.20 5.93
C THR A 102 -17.49 -10.23 5.47
N SER A 103 -17.98 -9.17 4.84
CA SER A 103 -19.36 -9.08 4.37
C SER A 103 -19.42 -8.76 2.88
N PHE A 104 -20.25 -9.48 2.14
CA PHE A 104 -20.76 -9.00 0.86
C PHE A 104 -21.41 -7.63 1.09
N ILE A 105 -20.96 -6.62 0.35
CA ILE A 105 -21.51 -5.27 0.45
C ILE A 105 -22.60 -5.16 -0.61
N ASP A 106 -23.84 -5.04 -0.17
CA ASP A 106 -24.96 -4.71 -1.06
C ASP A 106 -24.82 -3.25 -1.49
N ILE A 107 -24.27 -3.06 -2.70
CA ILE A 107 -24.15 -1.74 -3.31
C ILE A 107 -25.51 -1.42 -3.94
N PRO A 108 -26.19 -0.33 -3.51
CA PRO A 108 -27.46 0.05 -4.12
C PRO A 108 -27.29 0.28 -5.62
N ALA A 109 -28.31 -0.10 -6.40
CA ALA A 109 -28.33 0.18 -7.83
C ALA A 109 -28.11 1.68 -8.09
N ASN A 110 -27.40 2.01 -9.17
CA ASN A 110 -27.00 3.37 -9.57
C ASN A 110 -26.00 4.10 -8.65
N SER A 111 -25.40 3.41 -7.67
CA SER A 111 -24.33 4.00 -6.85
C SER A 111 -22.99 4.10 -7.58
N ILE A 112 -22.34 5.27 -7.50
CA ILE A 112 -20.91 5.41 -7.80
C ILE A 112 -20.14 5.18 -6.50
N TYR A 113 -19.28 4.17 -6.49
CA TYR A 113 -18.39 3.87 -5.38
C TYR A 113 -16.95 3.79 -5.89
N THR A 114 -16.02 4.19 -5.04
CA THR A 114 -14.58 4.09 -5.32
C THR A 114 -14.04 3.01 -4.41
N MET A 115 -13.55 1.92 -5.00
CA MET A 115 -12.80 0.92 -4.26
C MET A 115 -11.35 1.39 -4.17
N LEU A 116 -10.82 1.41 -2.95
CA LEU A 116 -9.38 1.48 -2.74
C LEU A 116 -8.82 0.13 -3.20
N GLN A 117 -8.28 0.05 -4.42
CA GLN A 117 -7.61 -1.17 -4.84
C GLN A 117 -6.22 -1.11 -4.23
N ALA A 118 -5.93 -2.04 -3.31
CA ALA A 118 -4.56 -2.30 -2.88
C ALA A 118 -3.68 -2.47 -4.12
N PRO A 119 -2.42 -1.97 -4.13
CA PRO A 119 -1.51 -2.19 -5.25
C PRO A 119 -1.53 -3.67 -5.62
N GLU A 120 -1.83 -3.95 -6.89
CA GLU A 120 -1.89 -5.31 -7.39
C GLU A 120 -0.50 -5.93 -7.20
N CYS A 121 -0.44 -7.08 -6.53
CA CYS A 121 0.82 -7.77 -6.31
C CYS A 121 1.43 -8.14 -7.68
N PRO A 122 2.63 -7.64 -8.04
CA PRO A 122 3.14 -7.76 -9.40
C PRO A 122 3.73 -9.16 -9.64
N THR A 123 2.86 -10.16 -9.78
CA THR A 123 3.25 -11.56 -9.96
C THR A 123 4.07 -11.81 -11.22
N SER A 124 3.84 -11.03 -12.28
CA SER A 124 4.66 -11.06 -13.50
C SER A 124 6.10 -10.58 -13.28
N ALA A 125 6.37 -9.84 -12.22
CA ALA A 125 7.71 -9.39 -11.81
C ALA A 125 8.36 -10.32 -10.77
N GLY A 126 7.72 -11.45 -10.44
CA GLY A 126 8.25 -12.45 -9.51
C GLY A 126 7.77 -12.32 -8.06
N TYR A 127 6.83 -11.41 -7.77
CA TYR A 127 6.21 -11.33 -6.46
C TYR A 127 5.19 -12.45 -6.24
N THR A 128 5.08 -12.91 -5.00
CA THR A 128 4.11 -13.91 -4.54
C THR A 128 3.07 -13.22 -3.67
N TYR A 129 1.79 -13.41 -4.00
CA TYR A 129 0.68 -12.94 -3.19
C TYR A 129 0.16 -14.06 -2.28
N SER A 130 0.11 -13.81 -0.98
CA SER A 130 -0.57 -14.65 0.00
C SER A 130 -1.86 -13.95 0.46
N PRO A 131 -3.04 -14.41 -0.01
CA PRO A 131 -4.32 -13.80 0.37
C PRO A 131 -4.62 -13.88 1.87
N GLU A 132 -4.23 -14.98 2.53
CA GLU A 132 -4.47 -15.24 3.95
C GLU A 132 -3.80 -14.18 4.83
N PHE A 133 -2.53 -13.87 4.53
CA PHE A 133 -1.75 -12.86 5.27
C PHE A 133 -1.83 -11.46 4.67
N ARG A 134 -2.57 -11.28 3.56
CA ARG A 134 -2.58 -10.06 2.75
C ARG A 134 -1.17 -9.55 2.45
N LEU A 135 -0.27 -10.49 2.15
CA LEU A 135 1.16 -10.24 1.97
C LEU A 135 1.52 -10.38 0.49
N CYS A 136 2.19 -9.38 -0.06
CA CYS A 136 2.80 -9.43 -1.38
C CYS A 136 4.31 -9.30 -1.21
N PHE A 137 5.07 -10.35 -1.50
CA PHE A 137 6.50 -10.39 -1.21
C PHE A 137 7.29 -11.06 -2.32
N GLN A 138 8.59 -10.78 -2.39
CA GLN A 138 9.53 -11.42 -3.30
C GLN A 138 10.81 -11.76 -2.56
N ILE A 139 11.34 -12.96 -2.80
CA ILE A 139 12.65 -13.39 -2.31
C ILE A 139 13.65 -13.14 -3.44
N SER A 140 14.73 -12.41 -3.15
CA SER A 140 15.72 -12.04 -4.17
C SER A 140 16.49 -13.25 -4.69
N SER A 141 16.91 -13.21 -5.96
CA SER A 141 17.91 -14.14 -6.49
C SER A 141 19.34 -13.65 -6.19
N GLU A 142 19.53 -12.34 -6.22
CA GLU A 142 20.80 -11.65 -6.05
C GLU A 142 21.08 -11.29 -4.58
N LYS A 143 22.37 -11.10 -4.29
CA LYS A 143 22.84 -10.61 -3.00
C LYS A 143 23.07 -9.11 -3.03
N ALA A 144 22.79 -8.43 -1.93
CA ALA A 144 23.05 -7.01 -1.73
C ALA A 144 23.41 -6.74 -0.26
N SER A 145 24.03 -5.58 0.01
CA SER A 145 24.06 -5.06 1.38
C SER A 145 22.64 -4.70 1.84
N TRP A 146 22.41 -4.58 3.14
CA TRP A 146 21.08 -4.27 3.67
C TRP A 146 20.56 -2.92 3.11
N ASN A 147 21.41 -1.90 3.09
CA ASN A 147 21.05 -0.57 2.56
C ASN A 147 20.70 -0.65 1.07
N HIS A 148 21.50 -1.36 0.28
CA HIS A 148 21.23 -1.49 -1.15
C HIS A 148 20.00 -2.35 -1.43
N ALA A 149 19.76 -3.40 -0.64
CA ALA A 149 18.55 -4.20 -0.69
C ALA A 149 17.30 -3.36 -0.38
N ALA A 150 17.37 -2.48 0.62
CA ALA A 150 16.31 -1.54 0.94
C ALA A 150 16.04 -0.58 -0.23
N ASP A 151 17.08 -0.03 -0.87
CA ASP A 151 16.94 0.80 -2.06
C ASP A 151 16.26 0.05 -3.22
N ILE A 152 16.67 -1.19 -3.49
CA ILE A 152 16.06 -2.03 -4.53
C ILE A 152 14.58 -2.29 -4.24
N CYS A 153 14.22 -2.67 -3.01
CA CYS A 153 12.82 -2.86 -2.66
C CYS A 153 12.01 -1.56 -2.80
N ASN A 154 12.61 -0.40 -2.53
CA ASN A 154 11.97 0.90 -2.70
C ASN A 154 11.74 1.28 -4.17
N GLU A 155 12.59 0.81 -5.10
CA GLU A 155 12.39 1.03 -6.55
C GLU A 155 11.09 0.40 -7.04
N ASP A 156 10.75 -0.78 -6.50
CA ASP A 156 9.48 -1.47 -6.73
C ASP A 156 8.32 -0.89 -5.90
N ARG A 157 8.54 0.24 -5.22
CA ARG A 157 7.58 0.90 -4.31
C ARG A 157 7.19 0.00 -3.13
N GLY A 158 8.07 -0.94 -2.81
CA GLY A 158 8.01 -1.79 -1.64
C GLY A 158 8.96 -1.30 -0.56
N GLN A 159 9.33 -2.23 0.30
CA GLN A 159 10.34 -2.08 1.35
C GLN A 159 10.89 -3.49 1.65
N LEU A 160 11.95 -3.61 2.47
CA LEU A 160 12.31 -4.92 3.01
C LEU A 160 11.18 -5.42 3.92
N ILE A 161 10.87 -6.71 3.85
CA ILE A 161 9.69 -7.26 4.53
C ILE A 161 9.71 -7.01 6.04
N HIS A 162 8.59 -6.53 6.58
CA HIS A 162 8.33 -6.47 8.01
C HIS A 162 7.59 -7.74 8.45
N MET A 163 8.14 -8.46 9.43
CA MET A 163 7.43 -9.58 10.07
C MET A 163 6.45 -9.02 11.08
N LYS A 164 5.22 -8.70 10.64
CA LYS A 164 4.23 -7.95 11.46
C LYS A 164 3.67 -8.76 12.63
N ASN A 165 3.72 -10.09 12.55
CA ASN A 165 3.31 -10.99 13.61
C ASN A 165 4.02 -12.35 13.45
N ILE A 166 3.84 -13.22 14.45
CA ILE A 166 4.48 -14.53 14.49
C ILE A 166 3.98 -15.47 13.37
N GLU A 167 2.73 -15.33 12.93
CA GLU A 167 2.16 -16.15 11.85
C GLU A 167 2.85 -15.88 10.51
N ILE A 168 3.10 -14.61 10.19
CA ILE A 168 3.88 -14.20 9.01
C ILE A 168 5.31 -14.70 9.11
N MET A 169 5.93 -14.66 10.30
CA MET A 169 7.29 -15.17 10.50
C MET A 169 7.38 -16.67 10.16
N TYR A 170 6.47 -17.50 10.70
CA TYR A 170 6.43 -18.92 10.37
C TYR A 170 6.11 -19.18 8.90
N TYR A 171 5.19 -18.41 8.31
CA TYR A 171 4.88 -18.51 6.89
C TYR A 171 6.10 -18.22 6.02
N ILE A 172 6.91 -17.21 6.36
CA ILE A 172 8.15 -16.93 5.64
C ILE A 172 9.17 -18.04 5.85
N GLN A 173 9.39 -18.54 7.07
CA GLN A 173 10.28 -19.69 7.31
C GLN A 173 9.92 -20.90 6.44
N ASP A 174 8.62 -21.23 6.33
CA ASP A 174 8.15 -22.30 5.45
C ASP A 174 8.57 -22.09 3.99
N LYS A 175 8.46 -20.85 3.48
CA LYS A 175 8.92 -20.50 2.13
C LYS A 175 10.44 -20.56 1.98
N LEU A 176 11.17 -20.30 3.06
CA LEU A 176 12.63 -20.32 3.10
C LEU A 176 13.23 -21.73 3.24
N ASN A 177 12.43 -22.76 3.54
CA ASN A 177 12.90 -24.15 3.67
C ASN A 177 13.68 -24.67 2.45
N GLN A 178 13.33 -24.21 1.23
CA GLN A 178 14.07 -24.58 0.01
C GLN A 178 15.43 -23.87 -0.15
N TRP A 179 15.73 -22.91 0.72
CA TRP A 179 16.99 -22.16 0.81
C TRP A 179 17.59 -22.28 2.21
N SER A 180 17.63 -23.50 2.75
CA SER A 180 18.10 -23.80 4.11
C SER A 180 19.55 -23.39 4.40
N ASP A 181 20.36 -23.14 3.36
CA ASP A 181 21.78 -22.78 3.44
C ASP A 181 22.05 -21.29 3.09
N VAL A 182 21.01 -20.46 3.02
CA VAL A 182 21.09 -19.05 2.60
C VAL A 182 20.55 -18.12 3.68
N ASN A 183 21.25 -17.00 3.90
CA ASN A 183 20.81 -15.93 4.79
C ASN A 183 20.00 -14.88 4.04
N PHE A 184 19.08 -14.21 4.75
CA PHE A 184 18.23 -13.18 4.15
C PHE A 184 18.15 -11.91 4.99
N TYR A 185 18.43 -10.75 4.41
CA TYR A 185 18.06 -9.47 5.01
C TYR A 185 16.55 -9.25 4.97
N PHE A 186 16.03 -8.63 6.01
CA PHE A 186 14.63 -8.21 6.17
C PHE A 186 14.58 -6.82 6.81
N GLY A 187 13.40 -6.21 6.93
CA GLY A 187 13.26 -4.76 7.19
C GLY A 187 13.56 -4.29 8.61
N LEU A 188 14.30 -5.07 9.39
CA LEU A 188 14.70 -4.73 10.75
C LEU A 188 16.07 -4.04 10.75
N SER A 189 16.19 -2.91 11.45
CA SER A 189 17.47 -2.23 11.68
C SER A 189 17.48 -1.49 13.02
N LYS A 190 18.64 -1.08 13.50
CA LYS A 190 18.81 -0.43 14.79
C LYS A 190 18.63 1.08 14.67
N ASP A 191 17.73 1.64 15.48
CA ASP A 191 17.71 3.08 15.75
C ASP A 191 18.85 3.38 16.74
N ILE A 192 19.95 3.93 16.21
CA ILE A 192 21.18 4.20 16.99
C ILE A 192 20.92 5.15 18.17
N ASN A 193 19.97 6.08 18.05
CA ASN A 193 19.70 7.05 19.12
C ASN A 193 18.95 6.39 20.28
N LYS A 194 18.04 5.48 19.97
CA LYS A 194 17.24 4.76 20.98
C LYS A 194 17.90 3.46 21.45
N ASN A 195 18.92 2.99 20.73
CA ASN A 195 19.56 1.69 20.93
C ASN A 195 18.55 0.52 20.92
N VAL A 196 17.57 0.57 20.00
CA VAL A 196 16.55 -0.47 19.82
C VAL A 196 16.40 -0.83 18.35
N PHE A 197 16.06 -2.09 18.06
CA PHE A 197 15.69 -2.50 16.71
C PHE A 197 14.27 -2.06 16.37
N VAL A 198 14.12 -1.51 15.16
CA VAL A 198 12.88 -0.98 14.61
C VAL A 198 12.70 -1.47 13.18
N TRP A 199 11.44 -1.49 12.75
CA TRP A 199 11.08 -1.62 11.35
C TRP A 199 11.43 -0.34 10.57
N GLN A 200 11.43 -0.38 9.24
CA GLN A 200 11.75 0.80 8.41
C GLN A 200 10.76 1.97 8.58
N ASN A 201 9.57 1.73 9.14
CA ASN A 201 8.60 2.76 9.51
C ASN A 201 8.85 3.38 10.90
N GLY A 202 9.88 2.93 11.61
CA GLY A 202 10.25 3.39 12.96
C GLY A 202 9.49 2.72 14.11
N GLU A 203 8.57 1.79 13.81
CA GLU A 203 7.86 1.03 14.83
C GLU A 203 8.75 -0.05 15.44
N VAL A 204 8.61 -0.29 16.74
CA VAL A 204 9.29 -1.39 17.44
C VAL A 204 8.53 -2.69 17.18
N PRO A 205 9.22 -3.82 16.92
CA PRO A 205 8.56 -5.13 16.83
C PRO A 205 7.73 -5.44 18.07
N THR A 206 6.51 -5.97 17.88
CA THR A 206 5.62 -6.38 18.98
C THR A 206 5.93 -7.78 19.50
N PHE A 207 6.81 -8.50 18.82
CA PHE A 207 7.38 -9.77 19.21
C PHE A 207 8.83 -9.80 18.76
N ASP A 208 9.61 -10.67 19.37
CA ASP A 208 10.95 -10.99 18.92
C ASP A 208 11.03 -12.44 18.45
N PHE A 209 12.01 -12.68 17.57
CA PHE A 209 12.32 -14.00 17.06
C PHE A 209 13.85 -14.16 16.96
N TRP A 210 14.56 -13.55 17.91
CA TRP A 210 16.02 -13.62 17.99
C TRP A 210 16.47 -15.07 18.24
N MET A 211 17.54 -15.48 17.57
CA MET A 211 18.25 -16.69 17.99
C MET A 211 18.87 -16.47 19.38
N GLU A 212 19.20 -17.56 20.06
CA GLU A 212 19.82 -17.51 21.38
C GLU A 212 21.06 -16.60 21.39
N ASP A 213 21.18 -15.81 22.46
CA ASP A 213 22.22 -14.80 22.69
C ASP A 213 22.26 -13.63 21.67
N ARG A 214 21.18 -13.38 20.91
CA ARG A 214 21.06 -12.22 20.00
C ARG A 214 20.06 -11.17 20.48
N PRO A 215 20.23 -9.90 20.05
CA PRO A 215 21.36 -9.36 19.29
C PRO A 215 22.64 -9.24 20.14
N ASP A 216 23.82 -9.61 19.61
CA ASP A 216 25.10 -9.58 20.36
C ASP A 216 26.03 -8.43 19.97
N ASN A 217 25.68 -7.70 18.90
CA ASN A 217 26.43 -6.60 18.32
C ASN A 217 27.91 -6.95 18.10
N HIS A 218 28.20 -8.13 17.54
CA HIS A 218 29.56 -8.60 17.33
C HIS A 218 30.38 -7.61 16.49
N GLY A 219 31.51 -7.15 17.03
CA GLY A 219 32.36 -6.13 16.39
C GLY A 219 31.86 -4.68 16.55
N GLY A 220 30.73 -4.48 17.22
CA GLY A 220 30.22 -3.17 17.65
C GLY A 220 29.42 -2.40 16.60
N ASN A 221 29.07 -3.00 15.47
CA ASN A 221 28.42 -2.34 14.33
C ASN A 221 27.42 -3.25 13.56
N GLN A 222 26.82 -4.23 14.24
CA GLN A 222 25.76 -5.07 13.69
C GLN A 222 24.40 -4.46 13.97
N ASP A 223 23.98 -3.59 13.04
CA ASP A 223 22.79 -2.75 13.20
C ASP A 223 21.63 -3.16 12.26
N CYS A 224 21.73 -4.27 11.53
CA CYS A 224 20.72 -4.72 10.59
C CYS A 224 20.28 -6.17 10.86
N GLY A 225 18.99 -6.46 10.67
CA GLY A 225 18.42 -7.77 10.91
C GLY A 225 18.67 -8.74 9.75
N LEU A 226 19.11 -9.95 10.09
CA LEU A 226 19.33 -11.08 9.21
C LEU A 226 18.50 -12.28 9.67
N LEU A 227 17.88 -12.98 8.72
CA LEU A 227 17.34 -14.32 8.94
C LEU A 227 18.48 -15.32 8.76
N ASP A 228 18.95 -15.91 9.86
CA ASP A 228 20.16 -16.73 9.88
C ASP A 228 19.85 -18.20 9.60
N LYS A 229 20.44 -18.73 8.52
CA LYS A 229 20.31 -20.13 8.11
C LYS A 229 20.67 -21.15 9.18
N ARG A 230 21.57 -20.80 10.11
CA ARG A 230 22.05 -21.69 11.18
C ARG A 230 21.01 -21.91 12.27
N SER A 231 19.97 -21.07 12.33
CA SER A 231 18.94 -21.10 13.36
C SER A 231 17.54 -21.19 12.76
N ASN A 232 17.38 -21.97 11.68
CA ASN A 232 16.11 -22.09 10.95
C ASN A 232 15.54 -20.72 10.55
N HIS A 233 16.41 -19.79 10.10
CA HIS A 233 16.03 -18.42 9.75
C HIS A 233 15.48 -17.59 10.93
N SER A 234 15.88 -17.89 12.17
CA SER A 234 15.67 -16.98 13.31
C SER A 234 16.49 -15.68 13.15
N TRP A 235 16.10 -14.63 13.86
CA TRP A 235 16.71 -13.31 13.71
C TRP A 235 18.10 -13.27 14.32
N ASN A 236 19.04 -12.68 13.59
CA ASN A 236 20.39 -12.33 14.03
C ASN A 236 20.64 -10.86 13.65
N ASP A 237 21.48 -10.18 14.40
CA ASP A 237 22.02 -8.88 13.99
C ASP A 237 23.28 -9.07 13.13
N GLU A 238 23.40 -8.25 12.11
CA GLU A 238 24.49 -8.32 11.13
C GLU A 238 24.89 -6.93 10.60
N LEU A 239 26.10 -6.85 10.05
CA LEU A 239 26.63 -5.67 9.38
C LEU A 239 25.73 -5.24 8.22
N CYS A 240 25.15 -4.04 8.32
CA CYS A 240 24.32 -3.47 7.24
C CYS A 240 25.05 -3.39 5.89
N ASN A 241 26.38 -3.21 5.90
CA ASN A 241 27.23 -3.04 4.72
C ASN A 241 28.21 -4.21 4.51
N LEU A 242 27.75 -5.44 4.73
CA LEU A 242 28.56 -6.63 4.44
C LEU A 242 28.97 -6.67 2.96
N ALA A 243 30.28 -6.71 2.68
CA ALA A 243 30.82 -6.62 1.32
C ALA A 243 30.39 -7.77 0.39
N THR A 244 30.16 -8.97 0.94
CA THR A 244 29.66 -10.12 0.17
C THR A 244 28.17 -10.02 -0.13
N GLY A 245 27.45 -9.15 0.58
CA GLY A 245 26.00 -9.07 0.58
C GLY A 245 25.32 -10.35 1.07
N GLU A 246 24.01 -10.27 1.25
CA GLU A 246 23.14 -11.44 1.42
C GLU A 246 21.90 -11.30 0.56
N ARG A 247 21.15 -12.39 0.39
CA ARG A 247 19.84 -12.31 -0.24
C ARG A 247 18.90 -11.50 0.64
N TYR A 248 17.76 -11.10 0.13
CA TYR A 248 16.83 -10.24 0.85
C TYR A 248 15.40 -10.52 0.43
N ILE A 249 14.45 -10.04 1.21
CA ILE A 249 13.02 -10.23 0.96
C ILE A 249 12.34 -8.87 0.92
N CYS A 250 11.73 -8.54 -0.22
CA CYS A 250 10.93 -7.33 -0.37
C CYS A 250 9.45 -7.62 -0.08
N GLU A 251 8.72 -6.64 0.45
CA GLU A 251 7.25 -6.61 0.46
C GLU A 251 6.74 -5.38 -0.29
N ILE A 252 5.60 -5.50 -0.98
CA ILE A 252 4.85 -4.34 -1.47
C ILE A 252 3.99 -3.80 -0.35
N VAL A 253 4.17 -2.53 -0.02
CA VAL A 253 3.40 -1.89 1.06
C VAL A 253 2.04 -1.44 0.53
N VAL A 254 0.99 -2.14 0.95
CA VAL A 254 -0.39 -1.67 0.81
C VAL A 254 -0.65 -0.69 1.95
N ARG A 255 -0.44 0.61 1.72
CA ARG A 255 -0.81 1.69 2.65
C ARG A 255 -2.25 2.14 2.41
#